data_AF-A0A1E5QMV3-F1
#
_entry.id   AF-A0A1E5QMV3-F1
#
_cell.length_a   1.000
_cell.length_b   1.000
_cell.length_c   1.000
_cell.angle_alpha   90.00
_cell.angle_beta   90.00
_cell.angle_gamma   90.00
#
_symmetry.space_group_name_H-M   'P 1'
#
loop_
_entity.id
_entity.type
_entity.pdbx_description
1 polymer ?
#
loop_
_entity_poly.entity_id
_entity_poly.type
_entity_poly.pdbx_seq_one_letter_code
_entity_poly.pdbx_strand_id
1 'polypeptide(L)'
;MTNADLNKTEVADVEATATTQAEVADSSPAPIAKLPPAGQSSASQSAELWRQYWDLFILYLSKLPDYLGEFFGAYQRPLTIVALILSAGITVYVTGAVVDAINDIPLLAPFFELVGIGYSAWFVYRYLRLASTRQELANKIQGLKDDVVG
;
A
#
# COMPACT_ATOMS: atom_id res chain seq x y z
N MET A 1 -8.14 16.87 60.69
CA MET A 1 -7.81 16.23 59.39
C MET A 1 -6.34 15.88 59.42
N THR A 2 -6.06 14.60 59.64
CA THR A 2 -4.82 13.81 59.47
C THR A 2 -4.30 13.97 58.02
N ASN A 3 -3.02 13.96 57.62
CA ASN A 3 -1.74 13.38 58.05
C ASN A 3 -0.60 14.31 57.55
N ALA A 4 0.42 14.69 58.34
CA ALA A 4 1.72 14.03 58.54
C ALA A 4 2.59 13.89 57.27
N ASP A 5 3.57 14.80 57.17
CA ASP A 5 4.68 14.87 56.21
C ASP A 5 5.78 13.87 56.60
N LEU A 6 6.25 13.07 55.64
CA LEU A 6 7.40 12.17 55.77
C LEU A 6 8.24 12.21 54.47
N ASN A 7 9.29 13.03 54.50
CA ASN A 7 10.69 12.60 54.39
C ASN A 7 11.01 11.31 53.59
N LYS A 8 11.80 11.42 52.50
CA LYS A 8 13.10 10.72 52.30
C LYS A 8 13.78 11.19 50.99
N THR A 9 14.91 11.92 51.01
CA THR A 9 16.32 11.43 50.86
C THR A 9 16.51 10.60 49.57
N GLU A 10 17.45 10.85 48.66
CA GLU A 10 18.90 11.04 48.87
C GLU A 10 19.57 11.31 47.50
N VAL A 11 20.33 12.42 47.42
CA VAL A 11 21.68 12.66 46.82
C VAL A 11 22.22 11.71 45.73
N ALA A 12 23.14 12.05 44.83
CA ALA A 12 23.84 13.28 44.44
C ALA A 12 24.71 12.89 43.23
N ASP A 13 24.75 13.81 42.28
CA ASP A 13 25.93 14.36 41.62
C ASP A 13 27.01 13.49 40.96
N VAL A 14 27.16 13.87 39.70
CA VAL A 14 28.36 13.94 38.88
C VAL A 14 29.51 14.62 39.63
N GLU A 15 30.69 13.99 39.77
CA GLU A 15 31.97 14.68 39.53
C GLU A 15 33.16 13.72 39.36
N ALA A 16 34.06 14.14 38.48
CA ALA A 16 35.33 13.50 38.16
C ALA A 16 36.33 13.51 39.33
N THR A 17 37.25 12.53 39.39
CA THR A 17 38.60 12.72 39.94
C THR A 17 39.57 11.69 39.33
N ALA A 18 40.75 12.19 38.97
CA ALA A 18 41.84 11.51 38.29
C ALA A 18 42.74 10.66 39.22
N THR A 19 43.53 9.78 38.59
CA THR A 19 44.88 9.32 38.96
C THR A 19 45.04 8.43 40.21
N THR A 20 45.53 7.20 40.02
CA THR A 20 46.80 6.70 40.62
C THR A 20 47.22 5.37 39.95
N GLN A 21 48.51 5.29 39.67
CA GLN A 21 49.24 4.26 38.91
C GLN A 21 49.69 3.06 39.77
N ALA A 22 49.78 1.90 39.11
CA ALA A 22 50.86 0.89 39.11
C ALA A 22 51.29 0.14 40.40
N GLU A 23 51.19 -1.19 40.33
CA GLU A 23 52.09 -2.17 40.99
C GLU A 23 52.32 -3.35 40.00
N VAL A 24 53.40 -3.30 39.19
CA VAL A 24 54.67 -4.08 39.27
C VAL A 24 54.57 -5.59 39.01
N ALA A 25 54.98 -5.95 37.79
CA ALA A 25 55.77 -7.12 37.34
C ALA A 25 55.50 -8.54 37.90
N ASP A 26 55.02 -9.42 37.02
CA ASP A 26 55.56 -10.78 36.93
C ASP A 26 55.83 -11.15 35.47
N SER A 27 57.02 -11.67 35.23
CA SER A 27 57.65 -11.94 33.95
C SER A 27 57.36 -13.38 33.51
N SER A 28 56.65 -13.54 32.41
CA SER A 28 56.63 -14.81 31.66
C SER A 28 56.43 -14.54 30.17
N PRO A 29 57.29 -15.04 29.26
CA PRO A 29 57.15 -14.78 27.84
C PRO A 29 56.05 -15.67 27.29
N ALA A 30 54.83 -15.13 27.14
CA ALA A 30 53.78 -15.82 26.41
C ALA A 30 54.26 -16.08 24.97
N PRO A 31 54.10 -17.30 24.41
CA PRO A 31 54.38 -17.52 23.01
C PRO A 31 53.43 -16.64 22.23
N ILE A 32 53.97 -15.74 21.40
CA ILE A 32 53.19 -14.88 20.52
C ILE A 32 52.34 -15.81 19.66
N ALA A 33 51.06 -15.93 20.01
CA ALA A 33 50.09 -16.59 19.16
C ALA A 33 50.13 -15.84 17.83
N LYS A 34 50.58 -16.54 16.79
CA LYS A 34 50.59 -16.03 15.44
C LYS A 34 49.14 -15.78 15.06
N LEU A 35 48.71 -14.53 15.17
CA LEU A 35 47.39 -14.07 14.78
C LEU A 35 47.17 -14.51 13.32
N PRO A 36 46.10 -15.26 13.00
CA PRO A 36 45.73 -15.47 11.60
C PRO A 36 45.49 -14.10 10.96
N PRO A 37 45.76 -13.93 9.65
CA PRO A 37 45.72 -12.63 9.01
C PRO A 37 44.33 -11.98 9.17
N ALA A 38 44.25 -11.01 10.06
CA ALA A 38 43.09 -10.15 10.24
C ALA A 38 42.91 -9.35 8.96
N GLY A 39 41.92 -9.73 8.15
CA GLY A 39 41.58 -9.04 6.91
C GLY A 39 41.04 -9.94 5.83
N GLN A 40 41.33 -11.24 5.85
CA GLN A 40 40.85 -12.14 4.79
C GLN A 40 39.70 -13.05 5.19
N SER A 41 39.53 -13.43 6.46
CA SER A 41 38.46 -14.37 6.86
C SER A 41 37.10 -13.68 7.08
N SER A 42 37.03 -12.51 7.73
CA SER A 42 35.73 -11.90 8.06
C SER A 42 35.04 -11.22 6.87
N ALA A 43 35.80 -10.57 5.98
CA ALA A 43 35.26 -9.95 4.76
C ALA A 43 34.89 -10.99 3.68
N SER A 44 35.61 -12.11 3.61
CA SER A 44 35.26 -13.22 2.74
C SER A 44 34.10 -14.06 3.30
N GLN A 45 34.01 -14.23 4.62
CA GLN A 45 32.89 -14.92 5.27
C GLN A 45 31.56 -14.20 5.06
N SER A 46 31.49 -12.87 5.20
CA SER A 46 30.26 -12.12 4.92
C SER A 46 29.88 -12.11 3.42
N ALA A 47 30.89 -12.04 2.54
CA ALA A 47 30.68 -12.12 1.10
C ALA A 47 30.17 -13.51 0.68
N GLU A 48 30.65 -14.57 1.32
CA GLU A 48 30.23 -15.96 1.08
C GLU A 48 28.84 -16.24 1.70
N LEU A 49 28.54 -15.69 2.87
CA LEU A 49 27.22 -15.76 3.49
C LEU A 49 26.14 -15.09 2.61
N TRP A 50 26.41 -13.87 2.10
CA TRP A 50 25.46 -13.17 1.21
C TRP A 50 25.20 -13.94 -0.09
N ARG A 51 26.20 -14.67 -0.61
CA ARG A 51 26.02 -15.55 -1.78
C ARG A 51 25.10 -16.73 -1.48
N GLN A 52 25.26 -17.36 -0.32
CA GLN A 52 24.38 -18.47 0.11
C GLN A 52 22.93 -18.00 0.32
N TYR A 53 22.73 -16.82 0.90
CA TYR A 53 21.40 -16.21 1.01
C TYR A 53 20.83 -15.80 -0.35
N TRP A 54 21.67 -15.32 -1.27
CA TRP A 54 21.25 -14.95 -2.61
C TRP A 54 20.82 -16.17 -3.41
N ASP A 55 21.57 -17.26 -3.35
CA ASP A 55 21.22 -18.50 -4.04
C ASP A 55 19.95 -19.12 -3.45
N LEU A 56 19.76 -19.08 -2.12
CA LEU A 56 18.53 -19.55 -1.49
C LEU A 56 17.32 -18.67 -1.84
N PHE A 57 17.52 -17.35 -1.88
CA PHE A 57 16.50 -16.38 -2.27
C PHE A 57 16.08 -16.62 -3.72
N ILE A 58 17.03 -16.74 -4.65
CA ILE A 58 16.75 -17.01 -6.05
C ILE A 58 16.17 -18.42 -6.25
N LEU A 59 16.55 -19.42 -5.43
CA LEU A 59 15.97 -20.77 -5.47
C LEU A 59 14.48 -20.76 -5.08
N TYR A 60 14.12 -19.97 -4.07
CA TYR A 60 12.73 -19.77 -3.66
C TYR A 60 11.97 -18.87 -4.64
N LEU A 61 12.63 -17.85 -5.20
CA LEU A 61 12.07 -16.94 -6.20
C LEU A 61 11.88 -17.62 -7.56
N SER A 62 12.69 -18.63 -7.89
CA SER A 62 12.52 -19.42 -9.12
C SER A 62 11.28 -20.30 -9.06
N LYS A 63 10.82 -20.65 -7.85
CA LYS A 63 9.54 -21.32 -7.63
C LYS A 63 8.36 -20.35 -7.54
N LEU A 64 8.62 -19.07 -7.26
CA LEU A 64 7.60 -18.02 -7.24
C LEU A 64 6.78 -17.91 -8.54
N PRO A 65 7.36 -17.89 -9.77
CA PRO A 65 6.56 -17.81 -10.99
C PRO A 65 5.64 -19.01 -11.17
N ASP A 66 6.07 -20.21 -10.77
CA ASP A 66 5.21 -21.41 -10.80
C ASP A 66 4.02 -21.26 -9.84
N TYR A 67 4.27 -20.84 -8.59
CA TYR A 67 3.21 -20.60 -7.60
C TYR A 67 2.30 -19.43 -7.95
N LEU A 68 2.83 -18.34 -8.50
CA LEU A 68 2.06 -17.19 -8.94
C LEU A 68 1.21 -17.54 -10.16
N GLY A 69 1.74 -18.34 -11.09
CA GLY A 69 1.00 -18.81 -12.26
C GLY A 69 -0.19 -19.70 -11.85
N GLU A 70 0.05 -20.66 -10.95
CA GLU A 70 -0.99 -21.57 -10.45
C GLU A 70 -2.04 -20.81 -9.61
N PHE A 71 -1.61 -19.91 -8.73
CA PHE A 71 -2.50 -19.05 -7.95
C PHE A 71 -3.30 -18.10 -8.84
N PHE A 72 -2.65 -17.35 -9.75
CA PHE A 72 -3.40 -16.47 -10.64
C PHE A 72 -4.37 -17.28 -11.48
N GLY A 73 -3.95 -18.41 -12.07
CA GLY A 73 -4.81 -19.32 -12.81
C GLY A 73 -6.03 -19.81 -12.02
N ALA A 74 -5.82 -20.28 -10.80
CA ALA A 74 -6.89 -20.75 -9.91
C ALA A 74 -7.82 -19.62 -9.44
N TYR A 75 -7.29 -18.41 -9.25
CA TYR A 75 -8.03 -17.26 -8.70
C TYR A 75 -8.47 -16.23 -9.75
N GLN A 76 -8.26 -16.44 -11.06
CA GLN A 76 -8.63 -15.43 -12.09
C GLN A 76 -10.10 -15.00 -11.96
N ARG A 77 -11.02 -15.95 -11.74
CA ARG A 77 -12.46 -15.71 -11.59
C ARG A 77 -12.79 -14.84 -10.36
N PRO A 78 -12.45 -15.25 -9.12
CA PRO A 78 -12.73 -14.41 -7.95
C PRO A 78 -11.92 -13.11 -7.95
N LEU A 79 -10.67 -13.11 -8.45
CA LEU A 79 -9.85 -11.91 -8.56
C LEU A 79 -10.48 -10.88 -9.50
N THR A 80 -11.07 -11.32 -10.61
CA THR A 80 -11.80 -10.43 -11.53
C THR A 80 -13.00 -9.79 -10.83
N ILE A 81 -13.76 -10.54 -10.03
CA ILE A 81 -14.90 -10.00 -9.29
C ILE A 81 -14.43 -8.99 -8.24
N VAL A 82 -13.38 -9.30 -7.48
CA VAL A 82 -12.81 -8.38 -6.49
C VAL A 82 -12.28 -7.12 -7.17
N ALA A 83 -11.55 -7.27 -8.28
CA ALA A 83 -11.06 -6.15 -9.09
C ALA A 83 -12.22 -5.31 -9.64
N LEU A 84 -13.33 -5.94 -10.06
CA LEU A 84 -14.53 -5.27 -10.54
C LEU A 84 -15.20 -4.49 -9.41
N ILE A 85 -15.33 -5.06 -8.21
CA ILE A 85 -15.89 -4.37 -7.04
C ILE A 85 -15.02 -3.18 -6.63
N LEU A 86 -13.70 -3.38 -6.56
CA LEU A 86 -12.75 -2.32 -6.21
C LEU A 86 -12.77 -1.20 -7.25
N SER A 87 -12.72 -1.55 -8.55
CA SER A 87 -12.78 -0.57 -9.63
C SER A 87 -14.13 0.16 -9.67
N ALA A 88 -15.25 -0.53 -9.40
CA ALA A 88 -16.55 0.11 -9.26
C ALA A 88 -16.56 1.12 -8.10
N GLY A 89 -16.02 0.74 -6.94
CA GLY A 89 -15.87 1.66 -5.79
C GLY A 89 -15.02 2.88 -6.10
N ILE A 90 -13.86 2.69 -6.73
CA ILE A 90 -12.97 3.78 -7.17
C ILE A 90 -13.69 4.66 -8.21
N THR A 91 -14.42 4.07 -9.15
CA THR A 91 -15.16 4.80 -10.17
C THR A 91 -16.22 5.71 -9.54
N VAL A 92 -16.97 5.20 -8.56
CA VAL A 92 -17.96 6.01 -7.82
C VAL A 92 -17.26 7.14 -7.06
N TYR A 93 -16.16 6.86 -6.38
CA TYR A 93 -15.39 7.87 -5.64
C TYR A 93 -14.87 8.98 -6.56
N VAL A 94 -14.22 8.61 -7.67
CA VAL A 94 -13.69 9.56 -8.66
C VAL A 94 -14.81 10.36 -9.30
N THR A 95 -15.92 9.72 -9.66
CA THR A 95 -17.08 10.42 -10.22
C THR A 95 -17.64 11.45 -9.22
N GLY A 96 -17.75 11.08 -7.94
CA GLY A 96 -18.14 12.02 -6.88
C GLY A 96 -17.18 13.21 -6.78
N ALA A 97 -15.88 12.96 -6.73
CA ALA A 97 -14.87 14.01 -6.68
C ALA A 97 -14.90 14.94 -7.91
N VAL A 98 -15.20 14.40 -9.10
CA VAL A 98 -15.38 15.19 -10.32
C VAL A 98 -16.64 16.06 -10.22
N VAL A 99 -17.76 15.51 -9.74
CA VAL A 99 -19.00 16.28 -9.54
C VAL A 99 -18.79 17.41 -8.53
N ASP A 100 -18.09 17.13 -7.42
CA ASP A 100 -17.73 18.15 -6.41
C ASP A 100 -16.87 19.26 -7.04
N ALA A 101 -15.82 18.89 -7.78
CA ALA A 101 -14.94 19.85 -8.44
C ALA A 101 -15.66 20.69 -9.51
N ILE A 102 -16.62 20.12 -10.22
CA ILE A 102 -17.47 20.84 -11.16
C ILE A 102 -18.36 21.85 -10.41
N ASN A 103 -18.89 21.46 -9.25
CA ASN A 103 -19.76 22.31 -8.44
C ASN A 103 -19.03 23.50 -7.83
N ASP A 104 -17.72 23.37 -7.56
CA ASP A 104 -16.86 24.46 -7.10
C ASP A 104 -16.58 25.51 -8.19
N ILE A 105 -16.85 25.20 -9.46
CA ILE A 105 -16.70 26.15 -10.57
C ILE A 105 -18.05 26.87 -10.82
N PRO A 106 -18.15 28.18 -10.55
CA PRO A 106 -19.42 28.92 -10.47
C PRO A 106 -20.20 29.05 -11.80
N LEU A 107 -19.72 28.49 -12.91
CA LEU A 107 -20.40 28.49 -14.21
C LEU A 107 -20.75 27.08 -14.71
N LEU A 108 -20.02 26.04 -14.28
CA LEU A 108 -20.23 24.69 -14.81
C LEU A 108 -21.44 24.02 -14.17
N ALA A 109 -21.63 24.16 -12.86
CA ALA A 109 -22.81 23.64 -12.15
C ALA A 109 -24.15 24.05 -12.81
N PRO A 110 -24.47 25.35 -12.96
CA PRO A 110 -25.72 25.77 -13.59
C PRO A 110 -25.80 25.40 -15.07
N PHE A 111 -24.67 25.29 -15.77
CA PHE A 111 -24.63 24.82 -17.15
C PHE A 111 -25.04 23.35 -17.26
N PHE A 112 -24.47 22.46 -16.44
CA PHE A 112 -24.85 21.05 -16.42
C PHE A 112 -26.30 20.84 -15.98
N GLU A 113 -26.81 21.66 -15.05
CA GLU A 113 -28.21 21.64 -14.65
C GLU A 113 -29.12 22.01 -15.83
N LEU A 114 -28.81 23.09 -16.55
CA LEU A 114 -29.56 23.51 -17.73
C LEU A 114 -29.51 22.45 -18.84
N VAL A 115 -28.34 21.86 -19.10
CA VAL A 115 -28.17 20.77 -20.08
C VAL A 115 -29.00 19.55 -19.67
N GLY A 116 -28.97 19.18 -18.39
CA GLY A 116 -29.72 18.04 -17.85
C GLY A 116 -31.23 18.23 -17.96
N ILE A 117 -31.75 19.40 -17.57
CA ILE A 117 -33.16 19.74 -17.71
C ILE A 117 -33.55 19.83 -19.19
N GLY A 118 -32.74 20.48 -20.02
CA GLY A 118 -32.98 20.62 -21.46
C GLY A 118 -33.05 19.26 -22.16
N TYR A 119 -32.10 18.38 -21.88
CA TYR A 119 -32.08 17.04 -22.46
C TYR A 119 -33.23 16.19 -21.93
N SER A 120 -33.55 16.26 -20.64
CA SER A 120 -34.68 15.54 -20.05
C SER A 120 -36.01 15.99 -20.65
N ALA A 121 -36.24 17.30 -20.75
CA ALA A 121 -37.45 17.88 -21.34
C ALA A 121 -37.58 17.50 -22.82
N TRP A 122 -36.49 17.60 -23.60
CA TRP A 122 -36.46 17.18 -25.00
C TRP A 122 -36.72 15.69 -25.15
N PHE A 123 -36.10 14.85 -24.32
CA PHE A 123 -36.27 13.40 -24.35
C PHE A 123 -37.72 13.00 -24.06
N VAL A 124 -38.34 13.56 -23.01
CA VAL A 124 -39.74 13.31 -22.68
C VAL A 124 -40.66 13.77 -23.81
N TYR A 125 -40.45 14.98 -24.32
CA TYR A 125 -41.27 15.51 -25.41
C TYR A 125 -41.14 14.68 -26.70
N ARG A 126 -39.92 14.28 -27.06
CA ARG A 126 -39.62 13.59 -28.31
C ARG A 126 -39.97 12.10 -28.27
N TYR A 127 -39.63 11.41 -27.19
CA TYR A 127 -39.71 9.95 -27.10
C TYR A 127 -40.91 9.45 -26.30
N LEU A 128 -41.34 10.15 -25.24
CA LEU A 128 -42.48 9.71 -24.42
C LEU A 128 -43.84 10.20 -24.94
N ARG A 129 -43.91 11.37 -25.59
CA ARG A 129 -45.19 11.91 -26.08
C ARG A 129 -45.63 11.27 -27.39
N LEU A 130 -44.72 11.04 -28.33
CA LEU A 130 -45.05 10.60 -29.69
C LEU A 130 -45.11 9.07 -29.79
N ALA A 131 -46.27 8.51 -30.17
CA ALA A 131 -46.51 7.07 -30.16
C ALA A 131 -45.53 6.28 -31.06
N SER A 132 -45.20 6.81 -32.24
CA SER A 132 -44.21 6.20 -33.14
C SER A 132 -42.82 6.12 -32.53
N THR A 133 -42.44 7.12 -31.71
CA THR A 133 -41.11 7.20 -31.10
C THR A 133 -41.00 6.34 -29.85
N ARG A 134 -42.12 6.12 -29.14
CA ARG A 134 -42.21 5.12 -28.07
C ARG A 134 -41.94 3.71 -28.59
N GLN A 135 -42.51 3.35 -29.73
CA GLN A 135 -42.29 2.03 -30.35
C GLN A 135 -40.85 1.86 -30.83
N GLU A 136 -40.27 2.90 -31.44
CA GLU A 136 -38.85 2.90 -31.84
C GLU A 136 -37.93 2.71 -30.62
N LEU A 137 -38.19 3.43 -29.53
CA LEU A 137 -37.40 3.32 -28.30
C LEU A 137 -37.54 1.94 -27.66
N ALA A 138 -38.75 1.38 -27.58
CA ALA A 138 -38.98 0.05 -27.06
C ALA A 138 -38.23 -1.01 -27.87
N ASN A 139 -38.29 -0.94 -29.20
CA ASN A 139 -37.55 -1.85 -30.07
C ASN A 139 -36.02 -1.72 -29.91
N LYS A 140 -35.51 -0.49 -29.78
CA LYS A 140 -34.08 -0.25 -29.53
C LYS A 140 -33.63 -0.80 -28.18
N ILE A 141 -34.42 -0.58 -27.12
CA ILE A 141 -34.13 -1.13 -25.79
C ILE A 141 -34.15 -2.66 -25.82
N GLN A 142 -35.11 -3.25 -26.53
CA GLN A 142 -35.23 -4.69 -26.64
C GLN A 142 -34.03 -5.31 -27.36
N GLY A 143 -33.61 -4.73 -28.50
CA GLY A 143 -32.39 -5.16 -29.18
C GLY A 143 -31.14 -5.02 -28.31
N LEU A 144 -31.00 -3.92 -27.57
CA LEU A 144 -29.86 -3.73 -26.68
C LEU A 144 -29.86 -4.71 -25.50
N LYS A 145 -31.04 -5.10 -25.01
CA LYS A 145 -31.19 -6.11 -23.96
C LYS A 145 -30.79 -7.49 -24.47
N ASP A 146 -31.23 -7.84 -25.67
CA ASP A 146 -30.89 -9.12 -26.29
C ASP A 146 -29.38 -9.18 -26.59
N ASP A 147 -28.74 -8.08 -27.00
CA ASP A 147 -27.29 -8.02 -27.23
C ASP A 147 -26.45 -8.17 -25.95
N VAL A 148 -26.94 -7.66 -24.80
CA VAL A 148 -26.18 -7.66 -23.54
C VAL A 148 -26.49 -8.90 -22.68
N VAL A 149 -27.73 -9.40 -22.75
CA VAL A 149 -28.23 -10.47 -21.86
C VAL A 149 -28.38 -11.81 -22.58
N GLY A 150 -28.54 -11.81 -23.91
CA GLY A 150 -28.84 -13.01 -24.72
C GLY A 150 -30.32 -13.31 -24.83
#